data_AF-A0A940Q3H7-F1
#
_entry.id   AF-A0A940Q3H7-F1
#
_cell.length_a   1.000
_cell.length_b   1.000
_cell.length_c   1.000
_cell.angle_alpha   90.00
_cell.angle_beta   90.00
_cell.angle_gamma   90.00
#
_symmetry.space_group_name_H-M   'P 1'
#
loop_
_entity.id
_entity.type
_entity.pdbx_description
1 polymer ?
#
loop_
_entity_poly.entity_id
_entity_poly.type
_entity_poly.pdbx_seq_one_letter_code
_entity_poly.pdbx_strand_id
1 'polypeptide(L)'
;MNIRSAIRKITAAVCAASMTFSLSAAVSAAVKDYEFDVSAAPTIDPWASHFIGMDHYDPTKITADSQMIVTYTYEYAVDPAELEKDDSEEAEPMAPVELIVQSWSSPDTPMVNSSGGVWAKVAPAEYDDGRAVFNYADMVAAYGTDDFSDVDALNIGATENIKLTLTSCTLTNCGDDMYIEMTDAERAEAYKNALIIVLASALALIIIIIVVFMVILKRKSSYAYDPTTGKYVKMNK
;
A
#
# COMPACT_ATOMS: atom_id res chain seq x y z
N MET A 1 -69.57 -44.21 -3.61
CA MET A 1 -69.59 -44.80 -4.96
C MET A 1 -69.32 -43.65 -5.94
N ASN A 2 -68.27 -43.60 -6.78
CA ASN A 2 -67.37 -44.64 -7.25
C ASN A 2 -65.98 -44.07 -7.60
N ILE A 3 -64.96 -44.87 -7.25
CA ILE A 3 -63.50 -44.68 -7.36
C ILE A 3 -62.95 -44.98 -8.77
N ARG A 4 -63.78 -44.88 -9.83
CA ARG A 4 -63.45 -45.51 -11.13
C ARG A 4 -63.63 -44.62 -12.35
N SER A 5 -62.87 -43.53 -12.41
CA SER A 5 -62.49 -42.92 -13.70
C SER A 5 -61.04 -42.43 -13.64
N ALA A 6 -60.14 -43.38 -13.39
CA ALA A 6 -58.76 -43.27 -13.80
C ALA A 6 -58.67 -43.70 -15.28
N ILE A 7 -57.64 -43.18 -15.97
CA ILE A 7 -57.06 -43.69 -17.22
C ILE A 7 -57.64 -43.09 -18.52
N ARG A 8 -57.16 -41.88 -18.90
CA ARG A 8 -56.39 -41.61 -20.14
C ARG A 8 -56.23 -40.11 -20.39
N LYS A 9 -55.06 -39.59 -20.08
CA LYS A 9 -54.17 -38.86 -21.02
C LYS A 9 -52.89 -38.51 -20.26
N ILE A 10 -51.84 -39.26 -20.59
CA ILE A 10 -50.45 -39.08 -20.15
C ILE A 10 -49.85 -37.95 -21.00
N THR A 11 -48.79 -37.32 -20.46
CA THR A 11 -47.82 -36.34 -21.03
C THR A 11 -48.12 -34.91 -20.53
N ALA A 12 -47.32 -34.23 -19.70
CA ALA A 12 -45.87 -34.28 -19.50
C ALA A 12 -45.43 -33.81 -18.09
N ALA A 13 -44.23 -34.27 -17.70
CA ALA A 13 -43.28 -33.68 -16.74
C ALA A 13 -43.63 -33.67 -15.24
N VAL A 14 -43.12 -34.69 -14.54
CA VAL A 14 -42.68 -34.62 -13.14
C VAL A 14 -41.43 -33.74 -13.07
N CYS A 15 -41.44 -32.72 -12.20
CA CYS A 15 -40.29 -32.31 -11.39
C CYS A 15 -40.85 -31.64 -10.13
N ALA A 16 -41.05 -32.44 -9.08
CA ALA A 16 -40.99 -31.92 -7.73
C ALA A 16 -39.51 -31.59 -7.47
N ALA A 17 -39.19 -30.31 -7.30
CA ALA A 17 -37.97 -29.90 -6.64
C ALA A 17 -38.39 -29.00 -5.50
N SER A 18 -38.35 -29.59 -4.30
CA SER A 18 -38.31 -28.90 -3.03
C SER A 18 -37.44 -27.65 -3.13
N MET A 19 -38.03 -26.47 -2.89
CA MET A 19 -37.23 -25.32 -2.46
C MET A 19 -36.73 -25.63 -1.06
N THR A 20 -35.66 -26.42 -0.98
CA THR A 20 -34.78 -26.38 0.18
C THR A 20 -34.20 -24.97 0.19
N PHE A 21 -34.70 -24.15 1.12
CA PHE A 21 -33.96 -22.99 1.59
C PHE A 21 -32.70 -23.58 2.23
N SER A 22 -31.65 -23.74 1.44
CA SER A 22 -30.33 -24.07 1.95
C SER A 22 -29.92 -22.85 2.76
N LEU A 23 -30.20 -22.89 4.06
CA LEU A 23 -29.54 -22.03 5.02
C LEU A 23 -28.08 -22.46 4.95
N SER A 24 -27.31 -21.86 4.05
CA SER A 24 -25.87 -21.89 4.14
C SER A 24 -25.55 -21.20 5.46
N ALA A 25 -25.39 -21.98 6.51
CA ALA A 25 -24.68 -21.53 7.68
C ALA A 25 -23.32 -21.10 7.14
N ALA A 26 -23.13 -19.79 6.99
CA ALA A 26 -21.80 -19.24 6.87
C ALA A 26 -21.10 -19.72 8.13
N VAL A 27 -20.22 -20.70 7.96
CA VAL A 27 -19.17 -20.94 8.94
C VAL A 27 -18.37 -19.65 8.89
N SER A 28 -18.69 -18.71 9.77
CA SER A 28 -17.82 -17.57 10.01
C SER A 28 -16.49 -18.20 10.38
N ALA A 29 -15.49 -18.07 9.52
CA ALA A 29 -14.12 -18.29 9.95
C ALA A 29 -13.93 -17.44 11.22
N ALA A 30 -13.24 -17.99 12.21
CA ALA A 30 -12.92 -17.18 13.37
C ALA A 30 -12.05 -16.03 12.87
N VAL A 31 -12.50 -14.82 13.16
CA VAL A 31 -11.78 -13.58 12.85
C VAL A 31 -11.25 -12.98 14.15
N LYS A 32 -10.10 -12.32 14.07
CA LYS A 32 -9.44 -11.68 15.20
C LYS A 32 -8.86 -10.33 14.80
N ASP A 33 -8.83 -9.43 15.76
CA ASP A 33 -8.08 -8.19 15.63
C ASP A 33 -6.61 -8.47 15.87
N TYR A 34 -5.78 -7.72 15.16
CA TYR A 34 -4.35 -7.91 15.16
C TYR A 34 -3.64 -6.58 15.36
N GLU A 35 -2.84 -6.51 16.42
CA GLU A 35 -2.08 -5.30 16.78
C GLU A 35 -0.63 -5.43 16.33
N PHE A 36 -0.14 -4.44 15.58
CA PHE A 36 1.26 -4.32 15.20
C PHE A 36 2.06 -3.64 16.31
N ASP A 37 3.22 -4.19 16.66
CA ASP A 37 4.12 -3.55 17.61
C ASP A 37 4.80 -2.34 16.96
N VAL A 38 4.32 -1.15 17.32
CA VAL A 38 4.87 0.14 16.88
C VAL A 38 5.66 0.83 18.00
N SER A 39 5.97 0.14 19.09
CA SER A 39 6.64 0.75 20.25
C SER A 39 8.05 1.29 19.94
N ALA A 40 8.69 0.73 18.90
CA ALA A 40 9.98 1.17 18.39
C ALA A 40 9.88 2.05 17.13
N ALA A 41 8.67 2.41 16.69
CA ALA A 41 8.48 3.27 15.53
C ALA A 41 9.05 4.68 15.83
N PRO A 42 9.94 5.21 14.96
CA PRO A 42 10.39 6.58 15.10
C PRO A 42 9.25 7.55 14.77
N THR A 43 9.41 8.81 15.17
CA THR A 43 8.60 9.89 14.58
C THR A 43 8.79 9.88 13.06
N ILE A 44 7.67 9.89 12.34
CA ILE A 44 7.59 9.84 10.90
C ILE A 44 7.58 11.28 10.39
N ASP A 45 8.62 11.67 9.66
CA ASP A 45 8.72 13.00 9.04
C ASP A 45 7.72 13.15 7.86
N PRO A 46 7.40 14.39 7.44
CA PRO A 46 6.54 14.61 6.29
C PRO A 46 7.00 13.81 5.07
N TRP A 47 6.07 13.16 4.38
CA TRP A 47 6.32 12.28 3.23
C TRP A 47 7.12 11.00 3.52
N ALA A 48 7.44 10.73 4.78
CA ALA A 48 8.00 9.46 5.21
C ALA A 48 6.89 8.50 5.67
N SER A 49 7.24 7.24 5.87
CA SER A 49 6.32 6.23 6.37
C SER A 49 6.98 5.25 7.33
N HIS A 50 6.18 4.69 8.23
CA HIS A 50 6.54 3.51 9.01
C HIS A 50 6.10 2.26 8.25
N PHE A 51 7.05 1.34 8.06
CA PHE A 51 6.88 0.13 7.27
C PHE A 51 6.46 -1.04 8.16
N ILE A 52 5.38 -1.72 7.77
CA ILE A 52 4.93 -2.98 8.35
C ILE A 52 4.99 -4.03 7.24
N GLY A 53 6.03 -4.86 7.26
CA GLY A 53 6.30 -5.88 6.24
C GLY A 53 5.65 -7.23 6.53
N MET A 54 5.67 -8.11 5.53
CA MET A 54 5.15 -9.48 5.62
C MET A 54 5.80 -10.35 6.71
N ASP A 55 6.94 -9.93 7.26
CA ASP A 55 7.54 -10.58 8.45
C ASP A 55 6.71 -10.37 9.73
N HIS A 56 5.75 -9.45 9.68
CA HIS A 56 4.82 -9.15 10.77
C HIS A 56 3.38 -9.58 10.47
N TYR A 57 3.03 -9.97 9.23
CA TYR A 57 1.68 -10.37 8.87
C TYR A 57 1.53 -11.11 7.53
N ASP A 58 0.44 -11.87 7.38
CA ASP A 58 -0.01 -12.47 6.13
C ASP A 58 -1.15 -11.62 5.49
N PRO A 59 -0.90 -10.93 4.37
CA PRO A 59 -1.91 -10.08 3.74
C PRO A 59 -3.09 -10.87 3.16
N THR A 60 -2.95 -12.19 2.93
CA THR A 60 -4.06 -13.04 2.47
C THR A 60 -5.13 -13.27 3.55
N LYS A 61 -4.84 -12.89 4.81
CA LYS A 61 -5.76 -13.00 5.94
C LYS A 61 -6.62 -11.76 6.14
N ILE A 62 -6.37 -10.68 5.39
CA ILE A 62 -7.22 -9.50 5.39
C ILE A 62 -8.57 -9.87 4.79
N THR A 63 -9.65 -9.55 5.49
CA THR A 63 -11.01 -9.89 5.06
C THR A 63 -11.76 -8.65 4.58
N ALA A 64 -12.91 -8.87 3.93
CA ALA A 64 -13.76 -7.78 3.48
C ALA A 64 -14.29 -6.88 4.62
N ASP A 65 -14.31 -7.40 5.85
CA ASP A 65 -14.73 -6.69 7.06
C ASP A 65 -13.55 -6.05 7.83
N SER A 66 -12.32 -6.19 7.33
CA SER A 66 -11.13 -5.64 7.97
C SER A 66 -11.06 -4.12 7.86
N GLN A 67 -10.60 -3.49 8.93
CA GLN A 67 -10.25 -2.07 8.97
C GLN A 67 -8.86 -1.90 9.55
N MET A 68 -8.04 -1.05 8.94
CA MET A 68 -6.82 -0.58 9.57
C MET A 68 -7.17 0.62 10.46
N ILE A 69 -6.84 0.50 11.74
CA ILE A 69 -7.05 1.52 12.76
C ILE A 69 -5.68 1.99 13.22
N VAL A 70 -5.42 3.28 13.06
CA VAL A 70 -4.18 3.91 13.51
C VAL A 70 -4.50 4.91 14.59
N THR A 71 -3.81 4.84 15.72
CA THR A 71 -3.81 5.93 16.72
C THR A 71 -2.46 6.60 16.76
N TYR A 72 -2.46 7.92 16.91
CA TYR A 72 -1.28 8.74 16.73
C TYR A 72 -1.34 10.04 17.52
N THR A 73 -0.19 10.69 17.61
CA THR A 73 -0.09 12.13 17.84
C THR A 73 0.60 12.77 16.64
N TYR A 74 0.39 14.06 16.43
CA TYR A 74 1.04 14.77 15.34
C TYR A 74 1.41 16.20 15.72
N GLU A 75 2.40 16.71 15.00
CA GLU A 75 2.84 18.10 15.05
C GLU A 75 2.99 18.64 13.63
N TYR A 76 2.68 19.92 13.43
CA TYR A 76 2.97 20.58 12.16
C TYR A 76 4.48 20.82 12.04
N ALA A 77 5.05 20.38 10.91
CA ALA A 77 6.47 20.55 10.59
C ALA A 77 6.83 21.99 10.18
N VAL A 78 5.82 22.80 9.87
CA VAL A 78 5.91 24.23 9.61
C VAL A 78 4.93 24.97 10.52
N ASP A 79 5.15 26.26 10.74
CA ASP A 79 4.19 27.08 11.48
C ASP A 79 2.84 27.06 10.74
N PRO A 80 1.72 26.70 11.40
CA PRO A 80 0.40 26.71 10.77
C PRO A 80 0.05 28.07 10.12
N ALA A 81 0.59 29.18 10.62
CA ALA A 81 0.41 30.51 10.01
C ALA A 81 1.12 30.66 8.64
N GLU A 82 2.05 29.77 8.30
CA GLU A 82 2.67 29.70 6.98
C GLU A 82 1.89 28.81 6.00
N LEU A 83 1.00 27.94 6.49
CA LEU A 83 0.11 27.11 5.66
C LEU A 83 -1.04 27.92 5.05
N GLU A 84 -1.46 29.02 5.68
CA GLU A 84 -2.57 29.87 5.25
C GLU A 84 -2.24 30.79 4.04
N LYS A 85 -1.02 30.72 3.47
CA LYS A 85 -0.56 31.67 2.44
C LYS A 85 -0.83 31.28 0.99
N ASP A 86 -1.52 30.17 0.74
CA ASP A 86 -2.01 29.86 -0.60
C ASP A 86 -3.49 30.23 -0.69
N ASP A 87 -3.79 31.40 -1.28
CA ASP A 87 -5.15 31.94 -1.50
C ASP A 87 -5.98 31.10 -2.51
N SER A 88 -5.65 29.82 -2.70
CA SER A 88 -6.47 28.89 -3.49
C SER A 88 -7.55 28.27 -2.59
N GLU A 89 -8.78 28.28 -3.12
CA GLU A 89 -10.03 27.87 -2.46
C GLU A 89 -9.87 26.69 -1.48
N GLU A 90 -10.29 26.92 -0.23
CA GLU A 90 -10.56 25.94 0.85
C GLU A 90 -9.98 24.53 0.58
N ALA A 91 -8.66 24.40 0.69
CA ALA A 91 -8.06 23.08 0.79
C ALA A 91 -8.56 22.46 2.10
N GLU A 92 -9.54 21.55 1.99
CA GLU A 92 -9.96 20.68 3.08
C GLU A 92 -8.70 20.16 3.79
N PRO A 93 -8.60 20.29 5.12
CA PRO A 93 -7.40 19.87 5.84
C PRO A 93 -7.11 18.41 5.49
N MET A 94 -5.95 18.17 4.88
CA MET A 94 -5.53 16.81 4.58
C MET A 94 -5.39 16.06 5.90
N ALA A 95 -5.90 14.83 5.97
CA ALA A 95 -5.73 13.99 7.14
C ALA A 95 -4.23 13.88 7.47
N PRO A 96 -3.83 13.89 8.75
CA PRO A 96 -2.40 13.90 9.13
C PRO A 96 -1.67 12.59 8.82
N VAL A 97 -2.44 11.53 8.56
CA VAL A 97 -1.96 10.18 8.29
C VAL A 97 -2.61 9.61 7.03
N GLU A 98 -1.84 8.81 6.31
CA GLU A 98 -2.29 8.02 5.18
C GLU A 98 -1.85 6.55 5.33
N LEU A 99 -2.57 5.64 4.70
CA LEU A 99 -2.16 4.25 4.56
C LEU A 99 -1.65 4.05 3.13
N ILE A 100 -0.56 3.32 2.96
CA ILE A 100 -0.09 2.89 1.65
C ILE A 100 -0.07 1.36 1.61
N VAL A 101 -0.89 0.79 0.73
CA VAL A 101 -0.83 -0.63 0.37
C VAL A 101 0.20 -0.80 -0.74
N GLN A 102 1.29 -1.50 -0.45
CA GLN A 102 2.49 -1.48 -1.28
C GLN A 102 2.89 -2.85 -1.78
N SER A 103 3.34 -2.89 -3.04
CA SER A 103 4.07 -4.01 -3.62
C SER A 103 5.28 -3.54 -4.43
N TRP A 104 6.35 -4.32 -4.43
CA TRP A 104 7.61 -4.00 -5.09
C TRP A 104 7.74 -4.62 -6.48
N SER A 105 7.10 -5.77 -6.73
CA SER A 105 7.39 -6.62 -7.90
C SER A 105 6.14 -7.11 -8.66
N SER A 106 5.54 -6.21 -9.42
CA SER A 106 4.53 -6.41 -10.47
C SER A 106 3.38 -7.33 -10.07
N PRO A 107 2.63 -6.96 -9.02
CA PRO A 107 1.42 -7.68 -8.63
C PRO A 107 0.40 -7.72 -9.78
N ASP A 108 -0.51 -8.70 -9.76
CA ASP A 108 -1.61 -8.77 -10.73
C ASP A 108 -2.72 -7.74 -10.40
N THR A 109 -2.45 -6.48 -10.71
CA THR A 109 -3.41 -5.37 -10.54
C THR A 109 -3.25 -4.32 -11.64
N PRO A 110 -4.33 -3.63 -12.04
CA PRO A 110 -4.25 -2.50 -12.96
C PRO A 110 -3.44 -1.29 -12.44
N MET A 111 -3.08 -1.26 -11.15
CA MET A 111 -2.44 -0.11 -10.50
C MET A 111 -0.90 -0.16 -10.53
N VAL A 112 -0.31 -1.14 -11.23
CA VAL A 112 1.14 -1.25 -11.39
C VAL A 112 1.69 -0.01 -12.10
N ASN A 113 2.67 0.63 -11.45
CA ASN A 113 3.36 1.80 -11.98
C ASN A 113 4.43 1.41 -13.02
N SER A 114 5.05 2.42 -13.66
CA SER A 114 6.05 2.20 -14.70
C SER A 114 7.32 1.46 -14.24
N SER A 115 7.57 1.42 -12.93
CA SER A 115 8.69 0.70 -12.32
C SER A 115 8.33 -0.73 -11.95
N GLY A 116 7.08 -1.14 -12.21
CA GLY A 116 6.57 -2.46 -11.90
C GLY A 116 6.07 -2.61 -10.47
N GLY A 117 6.04 -1.58 -9.63
CA GLY A 117 5.49 -1.70 -8.25
C GLY A 117 4.10 -1.08 -8.11
N VAL A 118 3.51 -1.18 -6.92
CA VAL A 118 2.28 -0.48 -6.55
C VAL A 118 2.55 0.34 -5.30
N TRP A 119 2.11 1.60 -5.31
CA TRP A 119 2.11 2.51 -4.17
C TRP A 119 0.70 3.07 -4.03
N ALA A 120 -0.21 2.27 -3.47
CA ALA A 120 -1.61 2.61 -3.41
C ALA A 120 -1.90 3.41 -2.15
N LYS A 121 -1.97 4.74 -2.30
CA LYS A 121 -2.31 5.66 -1.21
C LYS A 121 -3.82 5.58 -0.91
N VAL A 122 -4.14 5.38 0.36
CA VAL A 122 -5.51 5.26 0.87
C VAL A 122 -5.72 6.39 1.87
N ALA A 123 -6.69 7.26 1.60
CA ALA A 123 -7.14 8.25 2.56
C ALA A 123 -7.96 7.57 3.68
N PRO A 124 -7.93 8.08 4.92
CA PRO A 124 -8.79 7.54 5.96
C PRO A 124 -10.26 7.84 5.64
N ALA A 125 -11.12 6.85 5.89
CA ALA A 125 -12.56 7.01 5.80
C ALA A 125 -13.11 7.87 6.96
N GLU A 126 -12.47 7.76 8.12
CA GLU A 126 -12.77 8.55 9.31
C GLU A 126 -11.44 8.94 9.99
N TYR A 127 -11.31 10.19 10.43
CA TYR A 127 -10.18 10.61 11.24
C TYR A 127 -10.53 11.77 12.17
N ASP A 128 -9.80 11.85 13.27
CA ASP A 128 -9.77 12.95 14.23
C ASP A 128 -8.32 13.23 14.65
N ASP A 129 -8.10 14.07 15.67
CA ASP A 129 -6.76 14.49 16.09
C ASP A 129 -5.83 13.37 16.59
N GLY A 130 -6.36 12.17 16.88
CA GLY A 130 -5.56 11.08 17.42
C GLY A 130 -5.86 9.71 16.83
N ARG A 131 -6.76 9.62 15.87
CA ARG A 131 -7.23 8.35 15.30
C ARG A 131 -7.56 8.50 13.82
N ALA A 132 -7.27 7.46 13.06
CA ALA A 132 -7.71 7.29 11.68
C ALA A 132 -8.16 5.86 11.44
N VAL A 133 -9.18 5.70 10.59
CA VAL A 133 -9.74 4.41 10.17
C VAL A 133 -9.70 4.32 8.65
N PHE A 134 -9.13 3.24 8.14
CA PHE A 134 -9.05 2.92 6.72
C PHE A 134 -9.85 1.64 6.46
N ASN A 135 -10.83 1.71 5.57
CA ASN A 135 -11.70 0.58 5.27
C ASN A 135 -11.10 -0.32 4.19
N TYR A 136 -11.41 -1.61 4.25
CA TYR A 136 -11.05 -2.57 3.22
C TYR A 136 -11.46 -2.15 1.81
N ALA A 137 -12.69 -1.64 1.64
CA ALA A 137 -13.16 -1.21 0.33
C ALA A 137 -12.29 -0.11 -0.30
N ASP A 138 -11.78 0.81 0.52
CA ASP A 138 -10.90 1.89 0.05
C ASP A 138 -9.49 1.37 -0.27
N MET A 139 -9.00 0.39 0.50
CA MET A 139 -7.76 -0.33 0.20
C MET A 139 -7.86 -1.06 -1.15
N VAL A 140 -8.94 -1.79 -1.39
CA VAL A 140 -9.21 -2.48 -2.67
C VAL A 140 -9.33 -1.49 -3.82
N ALA A 141 -10.06 -0.39 -3.63
CA ALA A 141 -10.22 0.63 -4.66
C ALA A 141 -8.88 1.28 -5.06
N ALA A 142 -8.02 1.57 -4.08
CA ALA A 142 -6.71 2.15 -4.32
C ALA A 142 -5.71 1.15 -4.91
N TYR A 143 -5.72 -0.10 -4.43
CA TYR A 143 -4.81 -1.15 -4.87
C TYR A 143 -5.23 -1.79 -6.19
N GLY A 144 -6.52 -1.72 -6.54
CA GLY A 144 -7.08 -2.15 -7.83
C GLY A 144 -7.61 -3.59 -7.89
N THR A 145 -7.45 -4.36 -6.81
CA THR A 145 -7.90 -5.74 -6.68
C THR A 145 -8.16 -6.08 -5.21
N ASP A 146 -9.02 -7.06 -4.94
CA ASP A 146 -9.31 -7.61 -3.62
C ASP A 146 -8.37 -8.76 -3.24
N ASP A 147 -7.55 -9.23 -4.18
CA ASP A 147 -6.46 -10.17 -3.96
C ASP A 147 -5.21 -9.45 -3.44
N PHE A 148 -5.01 -9.53 -2.12
CA PHE A 148 -3.84 -8.95 -1.45
C PHE A 148 -2.67 -9.93 -1.32
N SER A 149 -2.67 -11.07 -2.01
CA SER A 149 -1.57 -12.06 -1.92
C SER A 149 -0.20 -11.52 -2.35
N ASP A 150 -0.19 -10.51 -3.25
CA ASP A 150 1.04 -9.85 -3.71
C ASP A 150 1.37 -8.56 -2.94
N VAL A 151 0.67 -8.25 -1.84
CA VAL A 151 0.98 -7.07 -1.00
C VAL A 151 2.22 -7.35 -0.16
N ASP A 152 3.26 -6.54 -0.34
CA ASP A 152 4.52 -6.68 0.40
C ASP A 152 4.50 -5.94 1.75
N ALA A 153 3.72 -4.85 1.84
CA ALA A 153 3.71 -4.01 3.04
C ALA A 153 2.46 -3.14 3.17
N LEU A 154 2.11 -2.88 4.43
CA LEU A 154 1.28 -1.75 4.82
C LEU A 154 2.22 -0.67 5.35
N ASN A 155 2.15 0.54 4.81
CA ASN A 155 2.93 1.66 5.32
C ASN A 155 2.00 2.70 5.91
N ILE A 156 2.32 3.18 7.11
CA ILE A 156 1.62 4.31 7.72
C ILE A 156 2.43 5.57 7.44
N GLY A 157 1.91 6.44 6.59
CA GLY A 157 2.59 7.64 6.10
C GLY A 157 2.15 8.90 6.83
N ALA A 158 3.08 9.84 7.04
CA ALA A 158 2.75 11.20 7.43
C ALA A 158 2.48 12.04 6.18
N THR A 159 1.37 12.77 6.18
CA THR A 159 1.01 13.64 5.06
C THR A 159 1.86 14.92 5.05
N GLU A 160 1.63 15.77 4.06
CA GLU A 160 2.41 16.98 3.88
C GLU A 160 2.40 17.84 5.15
N ASN A 161 3.57 18.38 5.52
CA ASN A 161 3.75 19.25 6.67
C ASN A 161 3.41 18.62 8.03
N ILE A 162 3.29 17.30 8.12
CA ILE A 162 3.00 16.60 9.38
C ILE A 162 4.20 15.76 9.84
N LYS A 163 4.54 15.88 11.13
CA LYS A 163 5.36 14.91 11.86
C LYS A 163 4.42 14.02 12.67
N LEU A 164 4.42 12.73 12.38
CA LEU A 164 3.48 11.76 12.96
C LEU A 164 4.20 10.86 13.96
N THR A 165 3.60 10.59 15.12
CA THR A 165 4.09 9.58 16.06
C THR A 165 2.99 8.56 16.28
N LEU A 166 3.26 7.30 15.94
CA LEU A 166 2.30 6.22 16.09
C LEU A 166 2.22 5.79 17.56
N THR A 167 1.00 5.59 18.04
CA THR A 167 0.73 5.04 19.38
C THR A 167 0.20 3.62 19.28
N SER A 168 -0.61 3.31 18.27
CA SER A 168 -1.02 1.94 17.94
C SER A 168 -1.36 1.79 16.47
N CYS A 169 -1.26 0.57 15.96
CA CYS A 169 -1.75 0.16 14.65
C CYS A 169 -2.45 -1.20 14.81
N THR A 170 -3.70 -1.29 14.39
CA THR A 170 -4.53 -2.49 14.55
C THR A 170 -5.25 -2.78 13.25
N LEU A 171 -5.14 -4.01 12.75
CA LEU A 171 -5.95 -4.51 11.64
C LEU A 171 -7.05 -5.41 12.20
N THR A 172 -8.30 -5.05 11.98
CA THR A 172 -9.44 -5.75 12.58
C THR A 172 -9.94 -6.89 11.72
N ASN A 173 -10.70 -7.80 12.33
CA ASN A 173 -11.47 -8.85 11.63
C ASN A 173 -10.63 -9.69 10.63
N CYS A 174 -9.35 -9.92 10.93
CA CYS A 174 -8.47 -10.74 10.10
C CYS A 174 -8.80 -12.22 10.29
N GLY A 175 -8.50 -13.05 9.29
CA GLY A 175 -8.50 -14.50 9.47
C GLY A 175 -7.51 -14.96 10.55
N ASP A 176 -7.77 -16.14 11.11
CA ASP A 176 -6.86 -16.81 12.05
C ASP A 176 -5.44 -17.01 11.47
N ASP A 177 -4.46 -17.11 12.37
CA ASP A 177 -3.04 -17.35 12.06
C ASP A 177 -2.41 -16.29 11.15
N MET A 178 -2.67 -15.04 11.50
CA MET A 178 -2.22 -13.83 10.81
C MET A 178 -0.67 -13.68 10.76
N TYR A 179 0.04 -14.37 11.65
CA TYR A 179 1.48 -14.53 11.53
C TYR A 179 1.82 -15.71 10.63
N ILE A 180 2.60 -15.48 9.59
CA ILE A 180 3.41 -16.55 9.03
C ILE A 180 4.50 -16.82 10.07
N GLU A 181 4.48 -17.98 10.75
CA GLU A 181 5.68 -18.45 11.44
C GLU A 181 6.77 -18.69 10.39
N MET A 182 7.51 -17.63 10.04
CA MET A 182 8.72 -17.77 9.27
C MET A 182 9.76 -18.39 10.19
N THR A 183 10.28 -19.54 9.76
CA THR A 183 11.46 -20.11 10.39
C THR A 183 12.61 -19.10 10.32
N ASP A 184 13.57 -19.17 11.25
CA ASP A 184 14.76 -18.30 11.22
C ASP A 184 15.50 -18.35 9.87
N ALA A 185 15.41 -19.48 9.18
CA ALA A 185 16.00 -19.68 7.85
C ALA A 185 15.26 -18.89 6.77
N GLU A 186 13.92 -18.87 6.77
CA GLU A 186 13.10 -18.12 5.80
C GLU A 186 13.25 -16.62 6.01
N ARG A 187 13.26 -16.16 7.27
CA ARG A 187 13.52 -14.75 7.61
C ARG A 187 14.93 -14.30 7.18
N ALA A 188 15.95 -15.15 7.38
CA ALA A 188 17.30 -14.84 6.95
C ALA A 188 17.42 -14.74 5.42
N GLU A 189 16.68 -15.56 4.67
CA GLU A 189 16.68 -15.51 3.21
C GLU A 189 15.89 -14.30 2.68
N ALA A 190 14.73 -13.98 3.28
CA ALA A 190 13.97 -12.78 2.98
C ALA A 190 14.80 -11.50 3.22
N TYR A 191 15.50 -11.41 4.36
CA TYR A 191 16.40 -10.29 4.66
C TYR A 191 17.55 -10.18 3.67
N LYS A 192 18.17 -11.31 3.26
CA LYS A 192 19.21 -11.28 2.22
C LYS A 192 18.65 -10.76 0.89
N ASN A 193 17.46 -11.21 0.49
CA ASN A 193 16.84 -10.77 -0.76
C ASN A 193 16.52 -9.27 -0.73
N ALA A 194 15.94 -8.77 0.37
CA ALA A 194 15.69 -7.35 0.57
C ALA A 194 16.98 -6.52 0.55
N LEU A 195 18.04 -6.99 1.24
CA LEU A 195 19.35 -6.33 1.25
C LEU A 195 19.97 -6.30 -0.15
N ILE A 196 19.85 -7.38 -0.94
CA ILE A 196 20.33 -7.42 -2.32
C ILE A 196 19.60 -6.37 -3.17
N ILE A 197 18.28 -6.24 -3.04
CA ILE A 197 17.47 -5.24 -3.76
C ILE A 197 17.91 -3.82 -3.39
N VAL A 198 18.09 -3.52 -2.11
CA VAL A 198 18.55 -2.20 -1.62
C VAL A 198 19.96 -1.89 -2.11
N LEU A 199 20.88 -2.86 -2.07
CA LEU A 199 22.26 -2.67 -2.56
C LEU A 199 22.30 -2.50 -4.09
N ALA A 200 21.49 -3.27 -4.83
CA ALA A 200 21.40 -3.16 -6.28
C ALA A 200 20.84 -1.80 -6.72
N SER A 201 19.80 -1.29 -6.04
CA SER A 201 19.22 0.02 -6.33
C SER A 201 20.19 1.17 -6.00
N ALA A 202 20.91 1.08 -4.87
CA ALA A 202 21.95 2.04 -4.50
C ALA A 202 23.11 2.09 -5.52
N LEU A 203 23.58 0.93 -5.99
CA LEU A 203 24.64 0.85 -7.02
C LEU A 203 24.18 1.44 -8.36
N ALA A 204 22.93 1.19 -8.77
CA ALA A 204 22.38 1.76 -10.00
C ALA A 204 22.35 3.31 -9.96
N LEU A 205 21.96 3.90 -8.82
CA LEU A 205 21.99 5.35 -8.62
C LEU A 205 23.40 5.94 -8.72
N ILE A 206 24.39 5.29 -8.09
CA ILE A 206 25.79 5.72 -8.15
C ILE A 206 26.30 5.70 -9.60
N ILE A 207 25.98 4.66 -10.36
CA ILE A 207 26.37 4.57 -11.78
C ILE A 207 25.75 5.71 -12.59
N ILE A 208 24.47 6.03 -12.38
CA ILE A 208 23.81 7.14 -13.06
C ILE A 208 24.52 8.46 -12.74
N ILE A 209 24.85 8.71 -11.46
CA ILE A 209 25.57 9.92 -11.04
C ILE A 209 26.95 10.01 -11.72
N ILE A 210 27.69 8.89 -11.78
CA ILE A 210 28.99 8.84 -12.45
C ILE A 210 28.85 9.14 -13.95
N VAL A 211 27.85 8.56 -14.62
CA VAL A 211 27.59 8.79 -16.05
C VAL A 211 27.23 10.26 -16.30
N VAL A 212 26.35 10.85 -15.50
CA VAL A 212 25.98 12.27 -15.59
C VAL A 212 27.20 13.16 -15.38
N PHE A 213 28.00 12.87 -14.34
CA PHE A 213 29.23 13.61 -14.06
C PHE A 213 30.24 13.50 -15.21
N MET A 214 30.42 12.30 -15.79
CA MET A 214 31.25 12.09 -16.96
C MET A 214 30.75 12.87 -18.18
N VAL A 215 29.44 12.93 -18.42
CA VAL A 215 28.85 13.73 -19.52
C VAL A 215 29.11 15.22 -19.29
N ILE A 216 28.97 15.70 -18.05
CA ILE A 216 29.26 17.10 -17.69
C ILE A 216 30.75 17.40 -17.89
N LEU A 217 31.65 16.54 -17.43
CA LEU A 217 33.09 16.70 -17.61
C LEU A 217 33.50 16.68 -19.08
N LYS A 218 32.96 15.74 -19.89
CA LYS A 218 33.19 15.70 -21.34
C LYS A 218 32.65 16.96 -22.03
N ARG A 219 31.50 17.47 -21.61
CA ARG A 219 30.99 18.76 -22.11
C ARG A 219 31.92 19.91 -21.73
N LYS A 220 32.35 20.02 -20.47
CA LYS A 220 33.26 21.10 -20.01
C LYS A 220 34.63 21.05 -20.66
N SER A 221 35.21 19.87 -20.87
CA SER A 221 36.53 19.72 -21.53
C SER A 221 36.49 19.97 -23.03
N SER A 222 35.30 20.02 -23.64
CA SER A 222 35.14 20.30 -25.06
C SER A 222 35.13 21.79 -25.40
N TYR A 223 35.27 22.71 -24.44
CA TYR A 223 35.28 24.16 -24.70
C TYR A 223 36.50 24.84 -24.07
N ALA A 224 37.19 25.68 -24.85
CA ALA A 224 38.31 26.52 -24.42
C ALA A 224 37.91 28.00 -24.45
N TYR A 225 38.44 28.81 -23.56
CA TYR A 225 38.32 30.27 -23.69
C TYR A 225 39.29 30.76 -24.76
N ASP A 226 38.77 31.39 -25.83
CA ASP A 226 39.60 32.02 -26.85
C ASP A 226 39.76 33.52 -26.52
N PRO A 227 40.98 33.98 -26.15
CA PRO A 227 41.22 35.37 -25.80
C PRO A 227 41.09 36.33 -26.99
N THR A 228 41.09 35.83 -28.21
CA THR A 228 40.97 36.64 -29.44
C THR A 228 39.52 37.03 -29.71
N THR A 229 38.59 36.13 -29.42
CA THR A 229 37.14 36.34 -29.65
C THR A 229 36.37 36.67 -28.38
N GLY A 230 36.98 36.50 -27.20
CA GLY A 230 36.35 36.75 -25.90
C GLY A 230 35.22 35.76 -25.56
N LYS A 231 35.19 34.59 -26.21
CA LYS A 231 34.12 33.59 -26.09
C LYS A 231 34.70 32.19 -25.83
N TYR A 232 33.89 31.33 -25.23
CA TYR A 232 34.20 29.91 -25.13
C TYR A 232 33.88 29.22 -26.47
N VAL A 233 34.90 28.63 -27.09
CA VAL A 233 34.81 27.93 -28.38
C VAL A 233 35.01 26.43 -28.21
N LYS A 234 34.28 25.64 -28.98
CA LYS A 234 34.38 24.17 -28.93
C LYS A 234 35.76 23.75 -29.47
N MET A 235 36.51 22.98 -28.68
CA MET A 235 37.78 22.38 -29.11
C MET A 235 37.48 21.30 -30.17
N ASN A 236 37.93 21.51 -31.41
CA ASN A 236 38.01 20.43 -32.38
C ASN A 236 39.21 19.57 -32.02
N LYS A 237 38.99 18.27 -31.79
CA LYS A 237 40.07 17.28 -31.70
C LYS A 237 40.72 17.08 -33.05
#